data_AF-A0A0H2WV35-F1
#
_entry.id   AF-A0A0H2WV35-F1
#
_cell.length_a   1.000
_cell.length_b   1.000
_cell.length_c   1.000
_cell.angle_alpha   90.00
_cell.angle_beta   90.00
_cell.angle_gamma   90.00
#
_symmetry.space_group_name_H-M   'P 1'
#
loop_
_entity.id
_entity.type
_entity.pdbx_description
1 polymer ?
#
loop_
_entity_poly.entity_id
_entity_poly.type
_entity_poly.pdbx_seq_one_letter_code
_entity_poly.pdbx_strand_id
1 'polypeptide(L)'
;MASALTAFPEDGDISRIWYDRLCIEFNSDGGLSPAELRVIRLLLQGYNCGQIAALCFRSVKTISAQKGLAFRRLGVRNDATLLPTLMLLGMVTLYTDLNRCHSLEESGPECGSEAG
;
A
#
# COMPACT_ATOMS: atom_id res chain seq x y z
N MET A 1 4.03 25.50 14.75
CA MET A 1 3.19 24.96 13.66
C MET A 1 4.02 23.96 12.87
N ALA A 2 4.29 22.79 13.44
CA ALA A 2 5.06 21.74 12.78
C ALA A 2 4.06 20.71 12.21
N SER A 3 4.04 20.59 10.89
CA SER A 3 3.21 19.64 10.16
C SER A 3 3.57 18.22 10.58
N ALA A 4 2.63 17.52 11.20
CA ALA A 4 2.68 16.08 11.48
C ALA A 4 2.44 15.28 10.19
N LEU A 5 3.22 15.56 9.14
CA LEU A 5 3.31 14.70 7.97
C LEU A 5 4.58 13.89 8.15
N THR A 6 4.45 12.58 8.02
CA THR A 6 5.51 11.57 8.08
C THR A 6 5.97 11.09 9.46
N ALA A 7 5.03 10.70 10.33
CA ALA A 7 5.33 9.57 11.21
C ALA A 7 5.25 8.29 10.36
N PHE A 8 6.32 8.00 9.61
CA PHE A 8 6.51 6.73 8.93
C PHE A 8 6.56 5.62 9.99
N PRO A 9 5.72 4.57 9.92
CA PRO A 9 6.05 3.33 10.58
C PRO A 9 7.25 2.72 9.83
N GLU A 10 8.43 2.86 10.42
CA GLU A 10 9.64 2.13 10.03
C GLU A 10 9.52 0.65 10.45
N ASP A 11 8.58 -0.08 9.86
CA ASP A 11 8.45 -1.52 10.04
C ASP A 11 8.25 -2.20 8.68
N GLY A 12 9.07 -3.20 8.39
CA GLY A 12 9.40 -3.74 7.07
C GLY A 12 8.29 -4.52 6.36
N ASP A 13 7.03 -4.13 6.52
CA ASP A 13 5.90 -4.80 5.89
C ASP A 13 5.72 -4.33 4.45
N ILE A 14 6.40 -5.02 3.55
CA ILE A 14 6.24 -4.88 2.12
C ILE A 14 4.78 -5.16 1.67
N SER A 15 3.93 -5.73 2.51
CA SER A 15 2.55 -6.03 2.12
C SER A 15 1.65 -4.80 2.17
N ARG A 16 2.09 -3.65 2.72
CA ARG A 16 1.24 -2.46 2.88
C ARG A 16 1.74 -1.24 2.10
N ILE A 17 0.81 -0.48 1.55
CA ILE A 17 1.04 0.82 0.91
C ILE A 17 0.13 1.85 1.59
N TRP A 18 0.71 2.88 2.18
CA TRP A 18 -0.02 3.94 2.89
C TRP A 18 -0.12 5.22 2.06
N TYR A 19 -1.31 5.83 2.07
CA TYR A 19 -1.65 7.14 1.51
C TYR A 19 -2.36 7.97 2.57
N ASP A 20 -1.60 8.61 3.45
CA ASP A 20 -2.16 9.34 4.58
C ASP A 20 -3.11 8.43 5.40
N ARG A 21 -4.42 8.68 5.37
CA ARG A 21 -5.44 7.86 6.03
C ARG A 21 -5.90 6.60 5.27
N LEU A 22 -5.41 6.33 4.08
CA LEU A 22 -5.77 5.16 3.27
C LEU A 22 -4.62 4.14 3.29
N CYS A 23 -4.94 2.86 3.50
CA CYS A 23 -3.97 1.76 3.42
C CYS A 23 -4.43 0.72 2.42
N ILE A 24 -3.52 0.29 1.54
CA ILE A 24 -3.68 -0.86 0.66
C ILE A 24 -2.82 -2.00 1.22
N GLU A 25 -3.44 -3.08 1.68
CA GLU A 25 -2.76 -4.28 2.13
C GLU A 25 -2.86 -5.38 1.09
N PHE A 26 -1.75 -6.03 0.76
CA PHE A 26 -1.67 -7.21 -0.08
C PHE A 26 -1.82 -8.46 0.77
N ASN A 27 -2.89 -9.22 0.55
CA ASN A 27 -3.15 -10.46 1.27
C ASN A 27 -2.52 -11.68 0.57
N SER A 28 -2.21 -11.56 -0.73
CA SER A 28 -1.74 -12.66 -1.58
C SER A 28 -1.02 -12.15 -2.84
N ASP A 29 -0.13 -12.96 -3.41
CA ASP A 29 0.56 -12.66 -4.67
C ASP A 29 -0.27 -13.00 -5.93
N GLY A 30 -1.37 -13.76 -5.79
CA GLY A 30 -2.30 -14.06 -6.88
C GLY A 30 -1.67 -14.84 -8.04
N GLY A 31 -0.57 -15.58 -7.80
CA GLY A 31 0.15 -16.32 -8.83
C GLY A 31 1.08 -15.45 -9.69
N LEU A 32 1.34 -14.21 -9.28
CA LEU A 32 2.32 -13.35 -9.92
C LEU A 32 3.75 -13.74 -9.52
N SER A 33 4.68 -13.57 -10.46
CA SER A 33 6.11 -13.64 -10.16
C SER A 33 6.49 -12.50 -9.20
N PRO A 34 7.53 -12.65 -8.36
CA PRO A 34 8.04 -11.56 -7.52
C PRO A 34 8.39 -10.29 -8.32
N ALA A 35 8.85 -10.44 -9.56
CA ALA A 35 9.12 -9.30 -10.45
C ALA A 35 7.83 -8.60 -10.89
N GLU A 36 6.80 -9.38 -11.25
CA GLU A 36 5.48 -8.86 -11.65
C GLU A 36 4.81 -8.16 -10.47
N LEU A 37 4.79 -8.79 -9.30
CA LEU A 37 4.23 -8.23 -8.07
C LEU A 37 4.92 -6.91 -7.71
N ARG A 38 6.25 -6.83 -7.86
CA ARG A 38 6.99 -5.59 -7.62
C ARG A 38 6.56 -4.46 -8.57
N VAL A 39 6.36 -4.76 -9.85
CA VAL A 39 5.85 -3.77 -10.82
C VAL A 39 4.44 -3.32 -10.45
N ILE A 40 3.53 -4.25 -10.12
CA ILE A 40 2.15 -3.92 -9.70
C ILE A 40 2.13 -3.02 -8.47
N ARG A 41 2.96 -3.33 -7.47
CA ARG A 41 3.06 -2.53 -6.25
C ARG A 41 3.55 -1.11 -6.51
N LEU A 42 4.58 -0.96 -7.33
CA LEU A 42 5.10 0.36 -7.70
C LEU A 42 4.08 1.15 -8.54
N LEU A 43 3.31 0.48 -9.40
CA LEU A 43 2.20 1.11 -10.12
C LEU A 43 1.12 1.60 -9.15
N LEU A 44 0.75 0.80 -8.14
CA LEU A 44 -0.20 1.23 -7.11
C LEU A 44 0.34 2.44 -6.34
N GLN A 45 1.64 2.48 -6.05
CA GLN A 45 2.38 3.62 -5.46
C GLN A 45 2.38 4.90 -6.31
N GLY A 46 1.89 4.84 -7.55
CA GLY A 46 1.81 5.99 -8.45
C GLY A 46 3.05 6.17 -9.34
N TYR A 47 4.00 5.23 -9.32
CA TYR A 47 5.14 5.29 -10.23
C TYR A 47 4.75 4.90 -11.66
N ASN A 48 5.29 5.60 -12.65
CA ASN A 48 5.17 5.20 -14.06
C ASN A 48 6.26 4.19 -14.47
N CYS A 49 6.10 3.52 -15.61
CA CYS A 49 7.06 2.50 -16.06
C CYS A 49 8.50 3.02 -16.24
N GLY A 50 8.68 4.31 -16.55
CA GLY A 50 10.00 4.94 -16.65
C GLY A 50 10.67 5.11 -15.30
N GLN A 51 9.93 5.58 -14.30
CA GLN A 51 10.40 5.70 -12.92
C GLN A 51 10.71 4.32 -12.33
N ILE A 52 9.83 3.33 -12.56
CA ILE A 52 10.04 1.95 -12.14
C ILE A 52 11.31 1.38 -12.77
N ALA A 53 11.55 1.65 -14.05
CA ALA A 53 12.76 1.20 -14.75
C ALA A 53 14.04 1.77 -14.12
N ALA A 54 14.03 3.06 -13.77
CA ALA A 54 15.13 3.69 -13.04
C ALA A 54 15.33 3.07 -11.65
N LEU A 55 14.25 2.85 -10.88
CA LEU A 55 14.30 2.24 -9.54
C LEU A 55 14.78 0.79 -9.55
N CYS A 56 14.44 0.04 -10.61
CA CYS A 56 14.81 -1.36 -10.75
C CYS A 56 16.13 -1.59 -11.49
N PHE A 57 16.82 -0.52 -11.94
CA PHE A 57 18.01 -0.62 -12.80
C PHE A 57 17.79 -1.53 -14.03
N ARG A 58 16.62 -1.41 -14.65
CA ARG A 58 16.21 -2.18 -15.83
C ARG A 58 15.76 -1.27 -16.96
N SER A 59 15.72 -1.80 -18.18
CA SER A 59 15.17 -1.04 -19.31
C SER A 59 13.66 -0.85 -19.16
N VAL A 60 13.14 0.28 -19.67
CA VAL A 60 11.69 0.54 -19.73
C VAL A 60 10.96 -0.57 -20.50
N LYS A 61 11.60 -1.14 -21.53
CA LYS A 61 11.05 -2.27 -22.30
C LYS A 61 10.83 -3.50 -21.42
N THR A 62 11.77 -3.81 -20.52
CA THR A 62 11.65 -4.93 -19.59
C THR A 62 10.50 -4.70 -18.61
N ILE A 63 10.40 -3.51 -18.01
CA ILE A 63 9.31 -3.17 -17.08
C ILE A 63 7.95 -3.20 -17.80
N SER A 64 7.88 -2.68 -19.02
CA SER A 64 6.66 -2.72 -19.82
C SER A 64 6.22 -4.14 -20.16
N ALA A 65 7.17 -5.04 -20.44
CA ALA A 65 6.86 -6.45 -20.69
C ALA A 65 6.36 -7.14 -19.41
N GLN A 66 7.02 -6.92 -18.27
CA GLN A 66 6.59 -7.45 -16.97
C GLN A 66 5.20 -6.94 -16.57
N LYS A 67 4.94 -5.63 -16.76
CA LYS A 67 3.61 -5.05 -16.58
C LYS A 67 2.58 -5.76 -17.45
N GLY A 68 2.85 -5.94 -18.74
CA GLY A 68 1.93 -6.60 -19.67
C GLY A 68 1.63 -8.05 -19.28
N LEU A 69 2.63 -8.80 -18.83
CA LEU A 69 2.44 -10.17 -18.34
C LEU A 69 1.61 -10.20 -17.05
N ALA A 70 1.92 -9.32 -16.09
CA ALA A 70 1.14 -9.19 -14.86
C ALA A 70 -0.32 -8.83 -15.15
N PHE A 71 -0.55 -7.87 -16.04
CA PHE A 71 -1.90 -7.44 -16.43
C PHE A 71 -2.67 -8.56 -17.12
N ARG A 72 -2.01 -9.33 -17.99
CA ARG A 72 -2.61 -10.50 -18.63
C ARG A 72 -3.00 -11.57 -17.61
N ARG A 73 -2.15 -11.82 -16.60
CA ARG A 73 -2.42 -12.79 -15.52
C ARG A 73 -3.59 -12.35 -14.63
N LEU A 74 -3.67 -11.06 -14.33
CA LEU A 74 -4.74 -10.48 -13.51
C LEU A 74 -6.04 -10.20 -14.30
N GLY A 75 -6.02 -10.31 -15.63
CA GLY A 75 -7.17 -9.93 -16.48
C GLY A 75 -7.41 -8.42 -16.56
N VAL A 76 -6.38 -7.60 -16.29
CA VAL A 76 -6.45 -6.14 -16.27
C VAL A 76 -6.16 -5.57 -17.67
N ARG A 77 -7.01 -4.66 -18.14
CA ARG A 77 -6.83 -3.98 -19.44
C ARG A 77 -6.20 -2.59 -19.34
N ASN A 78 -6.44 -1.90 -18.23
CA ASN A 78 -6.00 -0.52 -18.05
C ASN A 78 -5.49 -0.28 -16.62
N ASP A 79 -4.60 0.68 -16.46
CA ASP A 79 -4.02 1.04 -15.16
C ASP A 79 -5.11 1.49 -14.18
N ALA A 80 -6.13 2.20 -14.67
CA ALA A 80 -7.27 2.64 -13.87
C ALA A 80 -8.11 1.46 -13.32
N THR A 81 -8.10 0.31 -13.98
CA THR A 81 -8.84 -0.89 -13.55
C THR A 81 -8.02 -1.78 -12.62
N LEU A 82 -6.71 -1.53 -12.46
CA LEU A 82 -5.82 -2.38 -11.69
C LEU A 82 -6.30 -2.55 -10.24
N LEU A 83 -6.51 -1.44 -9.53
CA LEU A 83 -6.91 -1.48 -8.12
C LEU A 83 -8.29 -2.14 -7.92
N PRO A 84 -9.36 -1.77 -8.64
CA PRO A 84 -10.65 -2.47 -8.55
C PRO A 84 -10.56 -3.97 -8.84
N THR A 85 -9.78 -4.38 -9.84
CA THR A 85 -9.60 -5.81 -10.16
C THR A 85 -8.89 -6.55 -9.04
N LEU A 86 -7.84 -5.98 -8.46
CA LEU A 86 -7.13 -6.61 -7.33
C LEU A 86 -8.04 -6.77 -6.10
N MET A 87 -8.92 -5.79 -5.84
CA MET A 87 -9.90 -5.88 -4.75
C MET A 87 -10.92 -7.00 -4.99
N LEU A 88 -11.46 -7.09 -6.21
CA LEU A 88 -12.43 -8.13 -6.57
C LEU A 88 -11.84 -9.54 -6.53
N LEU A 89 -10.53 -9.67 -6.82
CA LEU A 89 -9.80 -10.92 -6.68
C LEU A 89 -9.45 -11.26 -5.22
N GLY A 90 -9.68 -10.35 -4.27
CA GLY A 90 -9.30 -10.51 -2.87
C GLY A 90 -7.78 -10.42 -2.62
N MET A 91 -7.00 -10.01 -3.62
CA MET A 91 -5.55 -9.88 -3.50
C MET A 91 -5.15 -8.71 -2.62
N VAL A 92 -5.98 -7.66 -2.59
CA VAL A 92 -5.76 -6.49 -1.75
C VAL A 92 -6.99 -6.14 -0.94
N THR A 93 -6.77 -5.68 0.30
CA THR A 93 -7.78 -5.06 1.15
C THR A 93 -7.48 -3.57 1.27
N LEU A 94 -8.52 -2.74 1.21
CA LEU A 94 -8.44 -1.31 1.50
C LEU A 94 -8.97 -1.03 2.89
N TYR A 95 -8.17 -0.31 3.68
CA TYR A 95 -8.59 0.21 4.97
C TYR A 95 -8.51 1.74 4.93
N THR A 96 -9.45 2.36 5.63
CA THR A 96 -9.33 3.78 5.96
C THR A 96 -9.07 3.91 7.45
N ASP A 97 -8.42 5.00 7.87
CA ASP A 97 -8.15 5.29 9.27
C ASP A 97 -9.44 5.43 10.11
N LEU A 98 -10.64 5.46 9.49
CA LEU A 98 -11.91 5.29 10.21
C LEU A 98 -12.04 3.92 10.89
N ASN A 99 -11.32 2.89 10.43
CA ASN A 99 -11.32 1.57 11.07
C ASN A 99 -10.40 1.51 12.29
N ARG A 100 -9.57 2.53 12.55
CA ARG A 100 -8.97 2.72 13.87
C ARG A 100 -10.04 3.37 14.74
N CYS A 101 -10.97 2.56 15.23
CA CYS A 101 -11.76 2.93 16.40
C CYS A 101 -10.78 3.43 17.46
N HIS A 102 -10.96 4.70 17.79
CA HIS A 102 -10.13 5.51 18.63
C HIS A 102 -10.14 4.96 20.06
N SER A 103 -9.28 4.01 20.38
CA SER A 103 -8.84 3.82 21.75
C SER A 103 -7.73 4.83 22.05
N LEU A 104 -8.05 6.13 22.01
CA LEU A 104 -7.26 7.07 22.79
C LEU A 104 -7.70 6.88 24.24
N GLU A 105 -6.83 6.23 24.99
CA GLU A 105 -6.55 6.45 26.41
C GLU A 105 -7.59 7.32 27.16
N GLU A 106 -8.66 6.67 27.65
CA GLU A 106 -9.34 7.12 28.87
C GLU A 106 -8.46 6.74 30.06
N SER A 107 -7.43 7.55 30.32
CA SER A 107 -6.76 7.59 31.63
C SER A 107 -6.46 9.05 31.94
N GLY A 108 -7.49 9.75 32.41
CA GLY A 108 -7.34 11.08 32.98
C GLY A 108 -6.32 11.07 34.13
N PRO A 109 -5.75 12.23 34.48
CA PRO A 109 -4.87 12.30 35.64
C PRO A 109 -5.70 11.97 36.88
N GLU A 110 -5.40 10.84 37.51
CA GLU A 110 -5.86 10.56 38.88
C GLU A 110 -5.21 11.60 39.78
N CYS A 111 -5.92 12.71 39.98
CA CYS A 111 -5.55 13.73 40.94
C CYS A 111 -5.84 13.15 42.33
N GLY A 112 -4.85 12.46 42.89
CA GLY A 112 -4.89 11.98 44.28
C GLY A 112 -5.15 13.15 45.23
N SER A 113 -6.33 13.17 45.83
CA SER A 113 -6.65 14.06 46.95
C SER A 113 -7.83 13.52 47.76
N GLU A 114 -7.51 12.74 48.78
CA GLU A 114 -8.31 12.55 50.01
C GLU A 114 -7.42 11.78 51.00
N ALA A 115 -6.75 12.46 51.94
CA ALA A 115 -7.23 12.96 53.23
C ALA A 115 -7.33 11.86 54.30
N GLY A 116 -6.54 12.00 55.37
CA GLY A 116 -6.56 11.15 56.56
C GLY A 116 -5.25 11.17 57.33
#